data_AF-A0A840S7P6-F1
#
_entry.id   AF-A0A840S7P6-F1
#
_cell.length_a   1.000
_cell.length_b   1.000
_cell.length_c   1.000
_cell.angle_alpha   90.00
_cell.angle_beta   90.00
_cell.angle_gamma   90.00
#
_symmetry.space_group_name_H-M   'P 1'
#
loop_
_entity.id
_entity.type
_entity.pdbx_description
1 polymer ?
#
loop_
_entity_poly.entity_id
_entity_poly.type
_entity_poly.pdbx_seq_one_letter_code
_entity_poly.pdbx_strand_id
1 'polypeptide(L)'
;MYQAKRRISVFITNVILIAFFTFTVISVIPVLRRNSPKNSPLATLVTIGIAFGIVTVTSRIAAVYLTKKAAESSLEEGETEILSNFIEKLRFCYSLDEFNEIVSQVLEIEGDCSVLYIDREQNYILYNSPDRLTCSKDITDKLERNYSKEWKDGLYFLGENYGVVTTSKKARGFLLVHNKQHLYVFCRYTKLFDHYIFKSLYEEYCRFQSRIKTIAQLSEISSLSKDWNQLAETQRSFLPPSMPFINKLSIAAYYKPLVNVSGDYYTVLPVSETKTLLMLGDVSGKGLAAALVMGLVMNTVKNIANKENLSGVIQAVDKAIKGMKLQDKYTVVFIGIVDTERMVIRYVNASMSDPVVISKSPTGYKLKPLTSNCSLVGIIDLPDIEPSELKLFRGDVILMASDGVSEVMDKDGVELGTTQLYQDTIKASAAKKPEEFIKDVVDLIHSYNGGAKLRDDLTMMVAKVER
;
A
#
# COMPACT_ATOMS: atom_id res chain seq x y z
N MET A 1 -21.53 31.60 34.55
CA MET A 1 -22.92 31.70 34.02
C MET A 1 -23.49 30.37 33.48
N TYR A 2 -22.69 29.46 32.92
CA TYR A 2 -23.16 28.17 32.39
C TYR A 2 -23.82 27.22 33.41
N GLN A 3 -23.26 27.04 34.62
CA GLN A 3 -23.90 26.20 35.64
C GLN A 3 -25.29 26.71 36.04
N ALA A 4 -25.49 28.03 36.01
CA ALA A 4 -26.79 28.64 36.24
C ALA A 4 -27.74 28.42 35.05
N LYS A 5 -27.34 28.71 33.81
CA LYS A 5 -28.13 28.43 32.60
C LYS A 5 -28.49 26.94 32.46
N ARG A 6 -27.56 26.02 32.76
CA ARG A 6 -27.78 24.56 32.77
C ARG A 6 -28.76 24.12 33.86
N ARG A 7 -28.61 24.62 35.10
CA ARG A 7 -29.57 24.34 36.17
C ARG A 7 -30.96 24.88 35.85
N ILE A 8 -31.04 26.08 35.26
CA ILE A 8 -32.29 26.71 34.84
C ILE A 8 -32.96 25.93 33.69
N SER A 9 -32.20 25.53 32.66
CA SER A 9 -32.73 24.76 31.54
C SER A 9 -33.31 23.42 31.99
N VAL A 10 -32.55 22.65 32.79
CA VAL A 10 -33.01 21.37 33.38
C VAL A 10 -34.22 21.58 34.29
N PHE A 11 -34.24 22.66 35.09
CA PHE A 11 -35.37 22.99 35.95
C PHE A 11 -36.63 23.30 35.14
N ILE A 12 -36.53 24.13 34.09
CA ILE A 12 -37.64 24.46 33.20
C ILE A 12 -38.17 23.22 32.49
N THR A 13 -37.28 22.33 31.99
CA THR A 13 -37.75 21.10 31.33
C THR A 13 -38.51 20.19 32.29
N ASN A 14 -38.00 20.04 33.52
CA ASN A 14 -38.67 19.24 34.55
C ASN A 14 -40.03 19.83 34.94
N VAL A 15 -40.15 21.16 35.04
CA VAL A 15 -41.43 21.83 35.34
C VAL A 15 -42.45 21.60 34.23
N ILE A 16 -42.07 21.75 32.95
CA ILE A 16 -42.95 21.52 31.80
C ILE A 16 -43.43 20.07 31.75
N LEU A 17 -42.55 19.11 32.05
CA LEU A 17 -42.90 17.68 32.07
C LEU A 17 -43.78 17.28 33.24
N ILE A 18 -43.58 17.88 34.43
CA ILE A 18 -44.50 17.69 35.56
C ILE A 18 -45.88 18.24 35.20
N ALA A 19 -45.96 19.41 34.57
CA ALA A 19 -47.21 19.98 34.10
C ALA A 19 -47.90 19.12 33.03
N PHE A 20 -47.14 18.50 32.13
CA PHE A 20 -47.69 17.57 31.13
C PHE A 20 -48.16 16.25 31.76
N PHE A 21 -47.44 15.75 32.77
CA PHE A 21 -47.83 14.56 33.53
C PHE A 21 -49.12 14.80 34.33
N THR A 22 -49.24 15.93 35.03
CA THR A 22 -50.47 16.29 35.74
C THR A 22 -51.63 16.46 34.78
N PHE A 23 -51.42 17.10 33.62
CA PHE A 23 -52.45 17.24 32.59
C PHE A 23 -52.93 15.90 32.01
N THR A 24 -52.01 14.98 31.72
CA THR A 24 -52.36 13.63 31.21
C THR A 24 -53.06 12.79 32.26
N VAL A 25 -52.62 12.83 33.52
CA VAL A 25 -53.30 12.18 34.65
C VAL A 25 -54.73 12.73 34.81
N ILE A 26 -54.92 14.05 34.76
CA ILE A 26 -56.25 14.68 34.92
C ILE A 26 -57.17 14.37 33.72
N SER A 27 -56.63 14.33 32.49
CA SER A 27 -57.44 14.20 31.27
C SER A 27 -57.75 12.73 30.91
N VAL A 28 -56.85 11.79 31.19
CA VAL A 28 -56.92 10.41 30.70
C VAL A 28 -57.56 9.47 31.72
N ILE A 29 -57.39 9.72 33.03
CA ILE A 29 -57.98 8.89 34.10
C ILE A 29 -59.53 8.87 34.07
N PRO A 30 -60.24 9.99 33.85
CA PRO A 30 -61.70 9.98 33.78
C PRO A 30 -62.24 9.17 32.58
N VAL A 31 -61.51 9.17 31.46
CA VAL A 31 -61.90 8.50 30.22
C VAL A 31 -61.69 6.98 30.32
N LEU A 32 -60.56 6.54 30.88
CA LEU A 32 -60.28 5.11 31.12
C LEU A 32 -61.25 4.48 32.13
N ARG A 33 -61.67 5.26 33.14
CA ARG A 33 -62.66 4.83 34.15
C ARG A 33 -64.07 4.67 33.57
N ARG A 34 -64.39 5.34 32.46
CA ARG A 34 -65.72 5.31 31.81
C ARG A 34 -65.89 4.13 30.84
N ASN A 35 -64.81 3.62 30.27
CA ASN A 35 -64.83 2.60 29.20
C ASN A 35 -64.41 1.17 29.65
N SER A 36 -64.13 0.92 30.93
CA SER A 36 -63.73 -0.42 31.42
C SER A 36 -64.89 -1.16 32.10
N PRO A 37 -65.29 -2.36 31.64
CA PRO A 37 -66.45 -3.10 32.16
C PRO A 37 -66.19 -3.86 33.48
N LYS A 38 -64.99 -3.80 34.05
CA LYS A 38 -64.66 -4.32 35.39
C LYS A 38 -63.85 -3.28 36.18
N ASN A 39 -64.48 -2.69 37.19
CA ASN A 39 -63.85 -1.77 38.15
C ASN A 39 -62.85 -2.52 39.06
N SER A 40 -61.70 -2.94 38.54
CA SER A 40 -60.58 -3.37 39.39
C SER A 40 -59.65 -2.18 39.62
N PRO A 41 -59.50 -1.67 40.86
CA PRO A 41 -58.60 -0.54 41.17
C PRO A 41 -57.14 -0.83 40.80
N LEU A 42 -56.78 -2.12 40.72
CA LEU A 42 -55.48 -2.63 40.29
C LEU A 42 -55.14 -2.28 38.84
N ALA A 43 -56.07 -2.41 37.90
CA ALA A 43 -55.81 -2.16 36.48
C ALA A 43 -55.50 -0.67 36.20
N THR A 44 -56.21 0.24 36.88
CA THR A 44 -55.95 1.68 36.84
C THR A 44 -54.61 2.05 37.45
N LEU A 45 -54.19 1.37 38.53
CA LEU A 45 -52.90 1.60 39.18
C LEU A 45 -51.73 1.18 38.28
N VAL A 46 -51.89 0.06 37.57
CA VAL A 46 -50.90 -0.44 36.60
C VAL A 46 -50.76 0.52 35.40
N THR A 47 -51.87 1.05 34.88
CA THR A 47 -51.81 2.03 33.76
C THR A 47 -51.14 3.33 34.18
N ILE A 48 -51.40 3.83 35.40
CA ILE A 48 -50.73 5.01 35.95
C ILE A 48 -49.23 4.75 36.13
N GLY A 49 -48.84 3.56 36.62
CA GLY A 49 -47.44 3.16 36.76
C GLY A 49 -46.70 3.13 35.42
N ILE A 50 -47.33 2.58 34.37
CA ILE A 50 -46.76 2.54 33.01
C ILE A 50 -46.64 3.94 32.42
N ALA A 51 -47.67 4.79 32.54
CA ALA A 51 -47.62 6.16 32.05
C ALA A 51 -46.54 7.00 32.78
N PHE A 52 -46.40 6.84 34.09
CA PHE A 52 -45.34 7.45 34.87
C PHE A 52 -43.95 6.95 34.44
N GLY A 53 -43.80 5.65 34.19
CA GLY A 53 -42.57 5.07 33.64
C GLY A 53 -42.20 5.68 32.28
N ILE A 54 -43.16 5.81 31.36
CA ILE A 54 -42.92 6.39 30.03
C ILE A 54 -42.52 7.88 30.15
N VAL A 55 -43.20 8.65 30.99
CA VAL A 55 -42.90 10.07 31.17
C VAL A 55 -41.54 10.29 31.84
N THR A 56 -41.16 9.45 32.81
CA THR A 56 -39.85 9.56 33.47
C THR A 56 -38.69 9.13 32.57
N VAL A 57 -38.91 8.15 31.68
CA VAL A 57 -37.91 7.75 30.69
C VAL A 57 -37.76 8.82 29.60
N THR A 58 -38.87 9.31 29.04
CA THR A 58 -38.83 10.36 28.00
C THR A 58 -38.28 11.68 28.55
N SER A 59 -38.57 12.05 29.80
CA SER A 59 -37.97 13.23 30.44
C SER A 59 -36.46 13.13 30.58
N ARG A 60 -35.94 11.97 31.00
CA ARG A 60 -34.49 11.75 31.09
C ARG A 60 -33.82 11.84 29.72
N ILE A 61 -34.42 11.25 28.69
CA ILE A 61 -33.89 11.32 27.32
C ILE A 61 -33.89 12.77 26.81
N ALA A 62 -35.00 13.49 26.97
CA ALA A 62 -35.11 14.89 26.55
C ALA A 62 -34.14 15.82 27.31
N ALA A 63 -33.99 15.63 28.62
CA ALA A 63 -33.05 16.39 29.44
C ALA A 63 -31.60 16.14 29.02
N VAL A 64 -31.22 14.88 28.73
CA VAL A 64 -29.89 14.54 28.21
C VAL A 64 -29.66 15.19 26.84
N TYR A 65 -30.65 15.15 25.94
CA TYR A 65 -30.53 15.75 24.62
C TYR A 65 -30.40 17.29 24.68
N LEU A 66 -31.28 17.97 25.44
CA LEU A 66 -31.25 19.42 25.58
C LEU A 66 -29.99 19.91 26.30
N THR A 67 -29.49 19.17 27.29
CA THR A 67 -28.23 19.52 27.96
C THR A 67 -27.02 19.36 27.04
N LYS A 68 -27.01 18.35 26.17
CA LYS A 68 -25.98 18.19 25.14
C LYS A 68 -26.02 19.34 24.13
N LYS A 69 -27.20 19.67 23.60
CA LYS A 69 -27.38 20.76 22.64
C LYS A 69 -27.03 22.14 23.23
N ALA A 70 -27.39 22.37 24.50
CA ALA A 70 -27.00 23.59 25.22
C ALA A 70 -25.50 23.65 25.55
N ALA A 71 -24.83 22.50 25.69
CA ALA A 71 -23.38 22.44 25.85
C ALA A 71 -22.66 22.78 24.53
N GLU A 72 -23.14 22.23 23.41
CA GLU A 72 -22.64 22.53 22.05
C GLU A 72 -22.76 24.03 21.74
N SER A 73 -23.95 24.62 21.94
CA SER A 73 -24.16 26.07 21.73
C SER A 73 -23.35 26.96 22.68
N SER A 74 -22.93 26.48 23.85
CA SER A 74 -22.07 27.25 24.77
C SER A 74 -20.58 27.18 24.45
N LEU A 75 -20.15 26.20 23.65
CA LEU A 75 -18.77 26.13 23.15
C LEU A 75 -18.52 27.19 22.07
N GLU A 76 -19.58 27.68 21.44
CA GLU A 76 -19.59 28.70 20.38
C GLU A 76 -19.81 30.13 20.92
N GLU A 77 -19.85 30.34 22.25
CA GLU A 77 -20.04 31.67 22.86
C GLU A 77 -18.84 32.09 23.73
N GLY A 78 -18.32 33.31 23.51
CA GLY A 78 -17.29 33.95 24.35
C GLY A 78 -15.87 33.43 24.12
N GLU A 79 -15.01 33.48 25.13
CA GLU A 79 -13.58 33.11 24.99
C GLU A 79 -13.36 31.66 24.48
N THR A 80 -14.32 30.75 24.71
CA THR A 80 -14.19 29.34 24.30
C THR A 80 -14.31 29.15 22.78
N GLU A 81 -14.89 30.13 22.07
CA GLU A 81 -15.02 30.14 20.62
C GLU A 81 -13.66 30.04 19.92
N ILE A 82 -12.63 30.67 20.47
CA ILE A 82 -11.26 30.68 19.92
C ILE A 82 -10.71 29.25 19.83
N LEU A 83 -10.82 28.47 20.92
CA LEU A 83 -10.41 27.07 20.91
C LEU A 83 -11.33 26.21 20.03
N SER A 84 -12.62 26.55 19.91
CA SER A 84 -13.54 25.83 19.03
C SER A 84 -13.15 26.01 17.57
N ASN A 85 -12.89 27.25 17.15
CA ASN A 85 -12.37 27.62 15.83
C ASN A 85 -11.02 26.95 15.56
N PHE A 86 -10.11 26.96 16.54
CA PHE A 86 -8.82 26.28 16.42
C PHE A 86 -8.98 24.77 16.17
N ILE A 87 -9.85 24.11 16.93
CA ILE A 87 -10.15 22.68 16.76
C ILE A 87 -10.75 22.42 15.37
N GLU A 88 -11.67 23.26 14.90
CA GLU A 88 -12.30 23.10 13.59
C GLU A 88 -11.27 23.24 12.47
N LYS A 89 -10.41 24.26 12.50
CA LYS A 89 -9.30 24.40 11.52
C LYS A 89 -8.32 23.24 11.63
N LEU A 90 -7.99 22.78 12.84
CA LEU A 90 -7.08 21.66 13.06
C LEU A 90 -7.59 20.34 12.46
N ARG A 91 -8.92 20.13 12.40
CA ARG A 91 -9.53 18.95 11.75
C ARG A 91 -9.18 18.83 10.28
N PHE A 92 -9.00 19.95 9.59
CA PHE A 92 -8.66 20.02 8.17
C PHE A 92 -7.19 20.36 7.91
N CYS A 93 -6.35 20.29 8.94
CA CYS A 93 -4.91 20.52 8.82
C CYS A 93 -4.19 19.21 8.44
N TYR A 94 -3.39 19.28 7.38
CA TYR A 94 -2.69 18.13 6.78
C TYR A 94 -1.17 18.31 6.71
N SER A 95 -0.66 19.52 6.95
CA SER A 95 0.78 19.80 7.02
C SER A 95 1.18 20.56 8.30
N LEU A 96 2.48 20.57 8.62
CA LEU A 96 3.00 21.36 9.74
C LEU A 96 2.98 22.87 9.42
N ASP A 97 3.12 23.25 8.16
CA ASP A 97 3.07 24.65 7.73
C ASP A 97 1.66 25.23 7.90
N GLU A 98 0.63 24.49 7.47
CA GLU A 98 -0.78 24.84 7.73
C GLU A 98 -1.05 24.94 9.25
N PHE A 99 -0.47 24.03 10.03
CA PHE A 99 -0.61 24.06 11.49
C PHE A 99 -0.01 25.34 12.08
N ASN A 100 1.19 25.73 11.63
CA ASN A 100 1.84 26.96 12.05
C ASN A 100 1.01 28.20 11.69
N GLU A 101 0.41 28.23 10.49
CA GLU A 101 -0.51 29.30 10.08
C GLU A 101 -1.76 29.36 10.97
N ILE A 102 -2.38 28.20 11.27
CA ILE A 102 -3.55 28.11 12.14
C ILE A 102 -3.21 28.56 13.56
N VAL A 103 -2.06 28.15 14.09
CA VAL A 103 -1.56 28.58 15.41
C VAL A 103 -1.39 30.09 15.45
N SER A 104 -0.71 30.67 14.45
CA SER A 104 -0.50 32.11 14.39
C SER A 104 -1.83 32.89 14.28
N GLN A 105 -2.72 32.49 13.37
CA GLN A 105 -3.99 33.20 13.18
C GLN A 105 -4.94 33.08 14.38
N VAL A 106 -5.13 31.86 14.90
CA VAL A 106 -6.18 31.63 15.90
C VAL A 106 -5.65 31.75 17.33
N LEU A 107 -4.50 31.14 17.65
CA LEU A 107 -4.00 31.18 19.02
C LEU A 107 -3.27 32.49 19.31
N GLU A 108 -2.43 33.00 18.41
CA GLU A 108 -1.69 34.25 18.66
C GLU A 108 -2.52 35.50 18.36
N ILE A 109 -3.09 35.62 17.17
CA ILE A 109 -3.75 36.86 16.74
C ILE A 109 -5.16 36.98 17.35
N GLU A 110 -6.04 36.00 17.11
CA GLU A 110 -7.39 36.01 17.70
C GLU A 110 -7.33 35.76 19.22
N GLY A 111 -6.39 34.91 19.65
CA GLY A 111 -6.28 34.42 21.02
C GLY A 111 -5.29 35.13 21.94
N ASP A 112 -4.44 36.04 21.48
CA ASP A 112 -3.40 36.68 22.33
C ASP A 112 -2.63 35.64 23.20
N CYS A 113 -2.39 34.45 22.64
CA CYS A 113 -1.66 33.37 23.29
C CYS A 113 -0.22 33.34 22.81
N SER A 114 0.70 32.98 23.71
CA SER A 114 2.07 32.62 23.33
C SER A 114 2.16 31.11 23.16
N VAL A 115 2.70 30.64 22.04
CA VAL A 115 2.78 29.22 21.69
C VAL A 115 4.22 28.81 21.46
N LEU A 116 4.60 27.69 22.06
CA LEU A 116 5.91 27.08 21.87
C LEU A 116 5.69 25.60 21.57
N TYR A 117 6.12 25.16 20.39
CA TYR A 117 6.00 23.77 19.96
C TYR A 117 7.37 23.16 19.79
N ILE A 118 7.65 22.06 20.51
CA ILE A 118 8.97 21.44 20.55
C ILE A 118 8.85 19.94 20.28
N ASP A 119 9.69 19.44 19.39
CA ASP A 119 9.98 18.02 19.29
C ASP A 119 11.04 17.65 20.32
N ARG A 120 10.67 16.94 21.40
CA ARG A 120 11.62 16.55 22.46
C ARG A 120 12.44 15.32 22.09
N GLU A 121 12.11 14.63 21.01
CA GLU A 121 12.91 13.51 20.56
C GLU A 121 14.23 13.98 19.96
N GLN A 122 14.14 14.96 19.05
CA GLN A 122 15.28 15.58 18.37
C GLN A 122 15.75 16.88 19.02
N ASN A 123 14.96 17.40 19.96
CA ASN A 123 15.16 18.69 20.65
C ASN A 123 15.18 19.91 19.70
N TYR A 124 14.29 19.90 18.70
CA TYR A 124 14.08 21.03 17.79
C TYR A 124 12.79 21.77 18.11
N ILE A 125 12.82 23.09 17.96
CA ILE A 125 11.65 23.96 18.06
C ILE A 125 10.92 23.89 16.71
N LEU A 126 9.70 23.35 16.72
CA LEU A 126 8.84 23.24 15.54
C LEU A 126 8.08 24.54 15.26
N TYR A 127 7.71 25.27 16.32
CA TYR A 127 7.05 26.56 16.24
C TYR A 127 7.38 27.40 17.48
N ASN A 128 7.56 28.70 17.30
CA ASN A 128 7.80 29.62 18.41
C ASN A 128 7.17 30.98 18.12
N SER A 129 6.26 31.41 19.00
CA SER A 129 5.69 32.75 18.95
C SER A 129 6.78 33.82 19.10
N PRO A 130 6.67 34.97 18.40
CA PRO A 130 7.65 36.04 18.44
C PRO A 130 7.50 36.95 19.67
N ASP A 131 7.19 36.39 20.84
CA ASP A 131 6.93 37.13 22.06
C ASP A 131 8.01 36.90 23.14
N ARG A 132 8.06 37.79 24.12
CA ARG A 132 9.10 37.77 25.17
C ARG A 132 9.05 36.51 26.03
N LEU A 133 7.90 35.85 26.15
CA LEU A 133 7.71 34.72 27.05
C LEU A 133 8.36 33.45 26.48
N THR A 134 8.06 33.11 25.23
CA THR A 134 8.59 31.88 24.60
C THR A 134 10.05 32.05 24.15
N CYS A 135 10.49 33.27 23.87
CA CYS A 135 11.88 33.58 23.53
C CYS A 135 12.81 33.68 24.75
N SER A 136 12.29 33.60 25.98
CA SER A 136 13.10 33.69 27.20
C SER A 136 13.79 32.36 27.51
N LYS A 137 15.13 32.38 27.50
CA LYS A 137 15.96 31.21 27.85
C LYS A 137 15.64 30.64 29.24
N ASP A 138 15.39 31.51 30.22
CA ASP A 138 15.03 31.10 31.58
C ASP A 138 13.72 30.31 31.63
N ILE A 139 12.77 30.61 30.73
CA ILE A 139 11.49 29.92 30.65
C ILE A 139 11.67 28.58 29.95
N THR A 140 12.40 28.55 28.83
CA THR A 140 12.75 27.30 28.14
C THR A 140 13.45 26.34 29.09
N ASP A 141 14.50 26.76 29.80
CA ASP A 141 15.23 25.93 30.75
C ASP A 141 14.33 25.39 31.88
N LYS A 142 13.35 26.17 32.34
CA LYS A 142 12.36 25.71 33.32
C LYS A 142 11.41 24.67 32.74
N LEU A 143 10.92 24.86 31.51
CA LEU A 143 10.06 23.90 30.84
C LEU A 143 10.81 22.59 30.58
N GLU A 144 12.08 22.65 30.19
CA GLU A 144 12.90 21.46 29.99
C GLU A 144 13.12 20.66 31.28
N ARG A 145 13.33 21.34 32.41
CA ARG A 145 13.46 20.69 33.73
C ARG A 145 12.14 20.10 34.22
N ASN A 146 11.04 20.80 33.98
CA ASN A 146 9.71 20.40 34.47
C ASN A 146 9.10 19.27 33.62
N TYR A 147 9.39 19.25 32.32
CA TYR A 147 8.80 18.32 31.35
C TYR A 147 9.92 17.60 30.58
N SER A 148 10.27 16.41 31.06
CA SER A 148 11.29 15.56 30.44
C SER A 148 10.81 14.98 29.11
N LYS A 149 11.74 14.40 28.33
CA LYS A 149 11.45 13.68 27.08
C LYS A 149 10.50 12.48 27.27
N GLU A 150 10.49 11.89 28.46
CA GLU A 150 9.66 10.73 28.81
C GLU A 150 8.34 11.13 29.50
N TRP A 151 7.97 12.42 29.42
CA TRP A 151 6.71 12.88 29.98
C TRP A 151 5.54 12.15 29.33
N LYS A 152 4.56 11.74 30.15
CA LYS A 152 3.45 10.93 29.66
C LYS A 152 2.54 11.74 28.74
N ASP A 153 2.08 11.09 27.68
CA ASP A 153 1.06 11.62 26.78
C ASP A 153 -0.18 12.08 27.57
N GLY A 154 -0.66 13.28 27.25
CA GLY A 154 -1.84 13.85 27.86
C GLY A 154 -1.93 15.36 27.72
N LEU A 155 -3.01 15.90 28.27
CA LEU A 155 -3.23 17.32 28.47
C LEU A 155 -2.90 17.69 29.92
N TYR A 156 -2.08 18.72 30.09
CA TYR A 156 -1.70 19.26 31.40
C TYR A 156 -1.98 20.76 31.46
N PHE A 157 -2.36 21.28 32.62
CA PHE A 157 -2.54 22.72 32.83
C PHE A 157 -1.31 23.33 33.49
N LEU A 158 -0.89 24.50 33.02
CA LEU A 158 0.30 25.21 33.50
C LEU A 158 -0.10 26.33 34.45
N GLY A 159 0.48 26.38 35.65
CA GLY A 159 0.30 27.45 36.63
C GLY A 159 1.23 28.64 36.41
N GLU A 160 1.24 29.61 37.33
CA GLU A 160 2.06 30.83 37.25
C GLU A 160 3.58 30.58 37.23
N ASN A 161 4.04 29.48 37.85
CA ASN A 161 5.44 29.04 37.82
C ASN A 161 5.73 28.03 36.70
N TYR A 162 4.83 27.86 35.73
CA TYR A 162 4.92 26.88 34.62
C TYR A 162 4.93 25.39 35.06
N GLY A 163 4.63 25.11 36.33
CA GLY A 163 4.39 23.76 36.85
C GLY A 163 2.95 23.30 36.63
N VAL A 164 2.72 21.99 36.74
CA VAL A 164 1.39 21.38 36.53
C VAL A 164 0.42 21.78 37.64
N VAL A 165 -0.79 22.20 37.24
CA VAL A 165 -1.92 22.44 38.14
C VAL A 165 -3.08 21.49 37.85
N THR A 166 -3.82 21.10 38.90
CA THR A 166 -4.91 20.12 38.80
C THR A 166 -6.22 20.71 38.29
N THR A 167 -6.36 22.04 38.24
CA THR A 167 -7.63 22.71 37.88
C THR A 167 -7.38 23.84 36.90
N SER A 168 -8.16 23.89 35.81
CA SER A 168 -8.10 24.96 34.80
C SER A 168 -8.30 26.36 35.38
N LYS A 169 -9.04 26.51 36.49
CA LYS A 169 -9.23 27.79 37.19
C LYS A 169 -7.94 28.47 37.67
N LYS A 170 -6.89 27.70 37.94
CA LYS A 170 -5.57 28.19 38.35
C LYS A 170 -4.56 28.19 37.20
N ALA A 171 -5.00 27.83 35.99
CA ALA A 171 -4.14 27.72 34.83
C ALA A 171 -3.90 29.07 34.16
N ARG A 172 -2.66 29.29 33.75
CA ARG A 172 -2.19 30.39 32.89
C ARG A 172 -1.78 29.90 31.49
N GLY A 173 -2.01 28.62 31.23
CA GLY A 173 -1.73 27.95 29.97
C GLY A 173 -1.99 26.46 30.08
N PHE A 174 -1.72 25.74 29.01
CA PHE A 174 -1.83 24.29 28.95
C PHE A 174 -0.73 23.72 28.07
N LEU A 175 -0.46 22.43 28.26
CA LEU A 175 0.52 21.64 27.55
C LEU A 175 -0.19 20.43 26.96
N LEU A 176 -0.02 20.22 25.66
CA LEU A 176 -0.41 19.01 24.96
C LEU A 176 0.85 18.18 24.70
N VAL A 177 0.88 16.97 25.23
CA VAL A 177 1.97 16.00 25.00
C VAL A 177 1.41 14.81 24.22
N HIS A 178 2.00 14.56 23.06
CA HIS A 178 1.74 13.35 22.29
C HIS A 178 2.98 12.98 21.47
N ASN A 179 3.37 11.71 21.49
CA ASN A 179 4.55 11.19 20.76
C ASN A 179 5.84 12.00 21.00
N LYS A 180 6.10 12.39 22.26
CA LYS A 180 7.28 13.21 22.66
C LYS A 180 7.32 14.62 22.03
N GLN A 181 6.24 15.06 21.40
CA GLN A 181 6.08 16.44 20.94
C GLN A 181 5.27 17.22 21.98
N HIS A 182 5.79 18.38 22.37
CA HIS A 182 5.27 19.19 23.46
C HIS A 182 4.80 20.53 22.90
N LEU A 183 3.49 20.75 22.90
CA LEU A 183 2.86 22.00 22.50
C LEU A 183 2.43 22.77 23.75
N TYR A 184 3.19 23.80 24.08
CA TYR A 184 2.90 24.72 25.17
C TYR A 184 2.08 25.89 24.63
N VAL A 185 0.93 26.15 25.24
CA VAL A 185 0.08 27.31 24.93
C VAL A 185 -0.09 28.12 26.21
N PHE A 186 0.47 29.32 26.25
CA PHE A 186 0.37 30.26 27.35
C PHE A 186 -0.75 31.25 27.06
N CYS A 187 -1.78 31.24 27.90
CA CYS A 187 -2.97 32.06 27.70
C CYS A 187 -3.51 32.52 29.06
N ARG A 188 -3.52 33.85 29.29
CA ARG A 188 -3.89 34.43 30.60
C ARG A 188 -5.32 34.14 31.03
N TYR A 189 -6.20 33.88 30.06
CA TYR A 189 -7.61 33.61 30.26
C TYR A 189 -7.98 32.13 30.04
N THR A 190 -7.01 31.21 30.05
CA THR A 190 -7.23 29.73 30.07
C THR A 190 -8.30 29.31 31.09
N LYS A 191 -8.37 30.00 32.23
CA LYS A 191 -9.37 29.79 33.30
C LYS A 191 -10.82 30.07 32.90
N LEU A 192 -11.05 30.77 31.79
CA LEU A 192 -12.37 31.14 31.25
C LEU A 192 -12.90 30.11 30.25
N PHE A 193 -12.03 29.27 29.68
CA PHE A 193 -12.44 28.22 28.75
C PHE A 193 -13.26 27.13 29.43
N ASP A 194 -14.22 26.57 28.71
CA ASP A 194 -14.98 25.41 29.19
C ASP A 194 -14.05 24.20 29.37
N HIS A 195 -14.19 23.47 30.46
CA HIS A 195 -13.37 22.29 30.73
C HIS A 195 -13.53 21.19 29.67
N TYR A 196 -14.71 21.08 29.05
CA TYR A 196 -14.99 20.05 28.05
C TYR A 196 -14.22 20.28 26.74
N ILE A 197 -13.87 21.52 26.38
CA ILE A 197 -13.22 21.80 25.10
C ILE A 197 -11.80 21.22 25.03
N PHE A 198 -11.10 21.17 26.18
CA PHE A 198 -9.73 20.69 26.20
C PHE A 198 -9.60 19.19 25.91
N LYS A 199 -10.61 18.39 26.25
CA LYS A 199 -10.63 16.98 25.87
C LYS A 199 -10.73 16.83 24.35
N SER A 200 -11.65 17.56 23.74
CA SER A 200 -11.83 17.60 22.28
C SER A 200 -10.57 18.11 21.57
N LEU A 201 -9.93 19.15 22.14
CA LEU A 201 -8.67 19.69 21.66
C LEU A 201 -7.56 18.63 21.64
N TYR A 202 -7.37 17.92 22.75
CA TYR A 202 -6.35 16.88 22.84
C TYR A 202 -6.63 15.73 21.87
N GLU A 203 -7.87 15.26 21.78
CA GLU A 203 -8.26 14.21 20.83
C GLU A 203 -8.00 14.62 19.38
N GLU A 204 -8.35 15.85 18.99
CA GLU A 204 -8.09 16.36 17.64
C GLU A 204 -6.60 16.61 17.37
N TYR A 205 -5.84 17.05 18.38
CA TYR A 205 -4.39 17.17 18.28
C TYR A 205 -3.71 15.82 18.03
N CYS A 206 -4.13 14.75 18.72
CA CYS A 206 -3.64 13.39 18.46
C CYS A 206 -4.01 12.92 17.04
N ARG A 207 -5.23 13.21 16.57
CA ARG A 207 -5.68 12.89 15.20
C ARG A 207 -4.84 13.63 14.16
N PHE A 208 -4.58 14.92 14.37
CA PHE A 208 -3.74 15.74 13.52
C PHE A 208 -2.32 15.17 13.38
N GLN A 209 -1.65 14.85 14.49
CA GLN A 209 -0.31 14.23 14.41
C GLN A 209 -0.33 12.90 13.64
N SER A 210 -1.36 12.08 13.86
CA SER A 210 -1.53 10.81 13.15
C SER A 210 -1.74 11.03 11.64
N ARG A 211 -2.51 12.07 11.25
CA ARG A 211 -2.71 12.46 9.84
C ARG A 211 -1.40 12.87 9.18
N ILE A 212 -0.64 13.79 9.78
CA ILE A 212 0.66 14.22 9.23
C ILE A 212 1.57 13.02 9.00
N LYS A 213 1.70 12.16 10.01
CA LYS A 213 2.55 10.96 9.91
C LYS A 213 2.11 10.03 8.77
N THR A 214 0.81 9.82 8.64
CA THR A 214 0.24 8.97 7.57
C THR A 214 0.49 9.58 6.19
N ILE A 215 0.29 10.89 6.03
CA ILE A 215 0.52 11.59 4.75
C ILE A 215 2.00 11.56 4.37
N ALA A 216 2.91 11.78 5.32
CA ALA A 216 4.34 11.68 5.08
C ALA A 216 4.73 10.27 4.59
N GLN A 217 4.22 9.23 5.25
CA GLN A 217 4.45 7.83 4.84
C GLN A 217 3.88 7.53 3.45
N LEU A 218 2.66 8.01 3.15
CA LEU A 218 2.05 7.83 1.83
C LEU A 218 2.83 8.54 0.73
N SER A 219 3.33 9.76 1.01
CA SER A 219 4.18 10.51 0.09
C SER A 219 5.49 9.77 -0.19
N GLU A 220 6.12 9.21 0.84
CA GLU A 220 7.34 8.40 0.69
C GLU A 220 7.08 7.14 -0.15
N ILE A 221 6.02 6.39 0.14
CA ILE A 221 5.60 5.21 -0.64
C ILE A 221 5.31 5.60 -2.10
N SER A 222 4.64 6.72 -2.33
CA SER A 222 4.34 7.22 -3.67
C SER A 222 5.62 7.58 -4.44
N SER A 223 6.59 8.22 -3.78
CA SER A 223 7.88 8.55 -4.40
C SER A 223 8.64 7.27 -4.78
N LEU A 224 8.75 6.33 -3.85
CA LEU A 224 9.40 5.04 -4.11
C LEU A 224 8.71 4.26 -5.24
N SER A 225 7.38 4.25 -5.26
CA SER A 225 6.62 3.61 -6.34
C SER A 225 6.90 4.24 -7.70
N LYS A 226 7.12 5.57 -7.76
CA LYS A 226 7.48 6.27 -8.99
C LYS A 226 8.87 5.85 -9.47
N ASP A 227 9.84 5.78 -8.56
CA ASP A 227 11.22 5.34 -8.88
C ASP A 227 11.22 3.89 -9.40
N TRP A 228 10.47 2.99 -8.76
CA TRP A 228 10.31 1.61 -9.22
C TRP A 228 9.69 1.50 -10.61
N ASN A 229 8.71 2.36 -10.93
CA ASN A 229 8.11 2.39 -12.27
C ASN A 229 9.10 2.87 -13.33
N GLN A 230 9.91 3.88 -13.02
CA GLN A 230 10.94 4.37 -13.93
C GLN A 230 12.03 3.30 -14.18
N LEU A 231 12.42 2.55 -13.14
CA LEU A 231 13.33 1.41 -13.27
C LEU A 231 12.73 0.30 -14.14
N ALA A 232 11.45 -0.03 -13.94
CA ALA A 232 10.73 -1.01 -14.75
C ALA A 232 10.67 -0.62 -16.23
N GLU A 233 10.39 0.66 -16.53
CA GLU A 233 10.38 1.17 -17.89
C GLU A 233 11.77 1.10 -18.54
N THR A 234 12.80 1.50 -17.80
CA THR A 234 14.19 1.38 -18.23
C THR A 234 14.54 -0.09 -18.53
N GLN A 235 14.14 -1.02 -17.67
CA GLN A 235 14.36 -2.44 -17.89
C GLN A 235 13.66 -2.94 -19.17
N ARG A 236 12.39 -2.58 -19.37
CA ARG A 236 11.62 -2.98 -20.55
C ARG A 236 12.26 -2.48 -21.84
N SER A 237 12.99 -1.36 -21.81
CA SER A 237 13.73 -0.87 -22.99
C SER A 237 14.84 -1.82 -23.47
N PHE A 238 15.33 -2.73 -22.61
CA PHE A 238 16.27 -3.76 -23.03
C PHE A 238 15.58 -4.89 -23.80
N LEU A 239 14.28 -5.15 -23.59
CA LEU A 239 13.52 -6.15 -24.31
C LEU A 239 13.16 -5.67 -25.73
N PRO A 240 12.84 -6.57 -26.67
CA PRO A 240 12.34 -6.18 -27.99
C PRO A 240 11.03 -5.37 -27.87
N PRO A 241 10.96 -4.14 -28.40
CA PRO A 241 9.74 -3.32 -28.34
C PRO A 241 8.62 -3.86 -29.24
N SER A 242 9.00 -4.59 -30.28
CA SER A 242 8.12 -5.36 -31.15
C SER A 242 8.87 -6.59 -31.65
N MET A 243 8.13 -7.63 -32.02
CA MET A 243 8.75 -8.81 -32.62
C MET A 243 9.19 -8.49 -34.05
N PRO A 244 10.45 -8.79 -34.43
CA PRO A 244 10.90 -8.59 -35.79
C PRO A 244 10.15 -9.52 -36.75
N PHE A 245 9.85 -9.02 -37.95
CA PHE A 245 9.36 -9.87 -39.03
C PHE A 245 10.53 -10.71 -39.57
N ILE A 246 10.35 -12.03 -39.62
CA ILE A 246 11.37 -12.97 -40.08
C ILE A 246 10.75 -13.91 -41.10
N ASN A 247 11.38 -14.01 -42.26
CA ASN A 247 10.89 -14.89 -43.31
C ASN A 247 10.89 -16.34 -42.82
N LYS A 248 9.78 -17.06 -43.04
CA LYS A 248 9.57 -18.47 -42.66
C LYS A 248 9.63 -18.76 -41.15
N LEU A 249 9.60 -17.75 -40.28
CA LEU A 249 9.63 -17.92 -38.84
C LEU A 249 8.67 -16.92 -38.16
N SER A 250 7.54 -17.43 -37.65
CA SER A 250 6.59 -16.63 -36.86
C SER A 250 6.93 -16.73 -35.38
N ILE A 251 6.99 -15.60 -34.67
CA ILE A 251 7.43 -15.57 -33.27
C ILE A 251 6.48 -14.72 -32.44
N ALA A 252 6.13 -15.22 -31.26
CA ALA A 252 5.48 -14.45 -30.21
C ALA A 252 6.20 -14.69 -28.88
N ALA A 253 6.09 -13.73 -27.96
CA ALA A 253 6.54 -13.89 -26.58
C ALA A 253 5.54 -13.25 -25.62
N TYR A 254 5.56 -13.75 -24.40
CA TYR A 254 4.83 -13.22 -23.27
C TYR A 254 5.81 -12.99 -22.15
N TYR A 255 5.73 -11.81 -21.55
CA TYR A 255 6.58 -11.39 -20.45
C TYR A 255 5.70 -10.66 -19.45
N LYS A 256 5.60 -11.22 -18.25
CA LYS A 256 4.84 -10.66 -17.15
C LYS A 256 5.67 -10.78 -15.87
N PRO A 257 6.29 -9.68 -15.42
CA PRO A 257 7.03 -9.68 -14.18
C PRO A 257 6.07 -9.84 -12.99
N LEU A 258 6.54 -10.49 -11.93
CA LEU A 258 5.82 -10.69 -10.66
C LEU A 258 5.66 -9.39 -9.88
N VAL A 259 6.71 -8.57 -9.89
CA VAL A 259 6.77 -7.23 -9.28
C VAL A 259 7.14 -6.20 -10.35
N ASN A 260 7.52 -4.98 -9.97
CA ASN A 260 7.82 -3.91 -10.93
C ASN A 260 8.96 -4.29 -11.90
N VAL A 261 9.99 -5.01 -11.44
CA VAL A 261 11.14 -5.46 -12.23
C VAL A 261 11.29 -6.98 -12.14
N SER A 262 11.94 -7.61 -13.13
CA SER A 262 12.08 -9.07 -13.22
C SER A 262 13.51 -9.52 -13.50
N GLY A 263 13.85 -10.77 -13.13
CA GLY A 263 15.11 -11.40 -13.54
C GLY A 263 15.08 -11.94 -14.97
N ASP A 264 13.88 -12.27 -15.45
CA ASP A 264 13.64 -12.84 -16.76
C ASP A 264 13.96 -11.88 -17.90
N TYR A 265 14.39 -12.45 -19.02
CA TYR A 265 14.58 -11.74 -20.27
C TYR A 265 14.44 -12.63 -21.49
N TYR A 266 14.16 -11.99 -22.62
CA TYR A 266 14.17 -12.64 -23.92
C TYR A 266 14.63 -11.67 -25.00
N THR A 267 15.19 -12.19 -26.08
CA THR A 267 15.45 -11.41 -27.29
C THR A 267 15.36 -12.26 -28.55
N VAL A 268 15.01 -11.59 -29.65
CA VAL A 268 15.03 -12.14 -31.00
C VAL A 268 15.88 -11.23 -31.85
N LEU A 269 16.97 -11.75 -32.40
CA LEU A 269 17.93 -10.97 -33.19
C LEU A 269 18.15 -11.63 -34.55
N PRO A 270 17.79 -10.97 -35.66
CA PRO A 270 18.21 -11.40 -36.99
C PRO A 270 19.74 -11.39 -37.08
N VAL A 271 20.35 -12.50 -37.49
CA VAL A 271 21.80 -12.64 -37.67
C VAL A 271 22.17 -12.54 -39.15
N SER A 272 21.34 -13.13 -40.02
CA SER A 272 21.39 -13.01 -41.47
C SER A 272 19.97 -13.10 -42.04
N GLU A 273 19.82 -13.14 -43.37
CA GLU A 273 18.51 -13.34 -44.02
C GLU A 273 17.83 -14.66 -43.64
N THR A 274 18.61 -15.68 -43.28
CA THR A 274 18.13 -17.04 -43.01
C THR A 274 18.31 -17.47 -41.56
N LYS A 275 19.19 -16.80 -40.81
CA LYS A 275 19.55 -17.14 -39.43
C LYS A 275 18.99 -16.14 -38.44
N THR A 276 18.32 -16.66 -37.42
CA THR A 276 17.74 -15.88 -36.32
C THR A 276 18.21 -16.41 -34.99
N LEU A 277 18.73 -15.53 -34.15
CA LEU A 277 19.06 -15.83 -32.76
C LEU A 277 17.84 -15.63 -31.88
N LEU A 278 17.48 -16.68 -31.15
CA LEU A 278 16.47 -16.72 -30.11
C LEU A 278 17.17 -16.87 -28.77
N MET A 279 16.80 -16.06 -27.79
CA MET A 279 17.32 -16.17 -26.43
C MET A 279 16.21 -15.95 -25.42
N LEU A 280 16.20 -16.76 -24.37
CA LEU A 280 15.41 -16.57 -23.17
C LEU A 280 16.27 -16.98 -21.98
N GLY A 281 16.27 -16.21 -20.91
CA GLY A 281 16.94 -16.59 -19.68
C GLY A 281 16.29 -15.97 -18.46
N ASP A 282 16.72 -16.45 -17.31
CA ASP A 282 16.33 -15.96 -15.99
C ASP A 282 17.58 -15.78 -15.13
N VAL A 283 17.61 -14.69 -14.37
CA VAL A 283 18.68 -14.38 -13.42
C VAL A 283 18.25 -14.79 -12.03
N SER A 284 19.11 -15.56 -11.36
CA SER A 284 18.93 -15.93 -9.96
C SER A 284 18.54 -14.76 -9.03
N GLY A 285 17.48 -14.98 -8.26
CA GLY A 285 16.92 -14.03 -7.30
C GLY A 285 15.99 -13.00 -7.94
N LYS A 286 15.49 -12.05 -7.15
CA LYS A 286 14.44 -11.12 -7.59
C LYS A 286 14.83 -9.66 -7.37
N GLY A 287 14.07 -8.75 -7.96
CA GLY A 287 14.20 -7.31 -7.75
C GLY A 287 15.36 -6.68 -8.54
N LEU A 288 15.85 -5.54 -8.04
CA LEU A 288 16.75 -4.66 -8.79
C LEU A 288 18.09 -5.32 -9.18
N ALA A 289 18.68 -6.12 -8.30
CA ALA A 289 19.96 -6.77 -8.58
C ALA A 289 19.85 -7.75 -9.76
N ALA A 290 18.77 -8.54 -9.82
CA ALA A 290 18.51 -9.44 -10.94
C ALA A 290 18.26 -8.66 -12.24
N ALA A 291 17.47 -7.58 -12.16
CA ALA A 291 17.18 -6.71 -13.30
C ALA A 291 18.44 -6.04 -13.90
N LEU A 292 19.42 -5.66 -13.07
CA LEU A 292 20.70 -5.10 -13.54
C LEU A 292 21.55 -6.13 -14.29
N VAL A 293 21.63 -7.36 -13.77
CA VAL A 293 22.33 -8.46 -14.43
C VAL A 293 21.64 -8.80 -15.75
N MET A 294 20.30 -8.85 -15.77
CA MET A 294 19.50 -9.02 -16.98
C MET A 294 19.86 -7.98 -18.04
N GLY A 295 19.94 -6.69 -17.67
CA GLY A 295 20.36 -5.62 -18.57
C GLY A 295 21.79 -5.81 -19.09
N LEU A 296 22.72 -6.27 -18.25
CA LEU A 296 24.09 -6.59 -18.65
C LEU A 296 24.15 -7.74 -19.66
N VAL A 297 23.40 -8.82 -19.43
CA VAL A 297 23.33 -9.97 -20.35
C VAL A 297 22.78 -9.51 -21.69
N MET A 298 21.64 -8.83 -21.69
CA MET A 298 20.99 -8.32 -22.90
C MET A 298 21.91 -7.40 -23.70
N ASN A 299 22.61 -6.48 -23.03
CA ASN A 299 23.53 -5.57 -23.69
C ASN A 299 24.77 -6.30 -24.26
N THR A 300 25.31 -7.27 -23.52
CA THR A 300 26.44 -8.11 -23.98
C THR A 300 26.07 -8.86 -25.26
N VAL A 301 24.90 -9.51 -25.29
CA VAL A 301 24.45 -10.29 -26.45
C VAL A 301 24.09 -9.40 -27.64
N LYS A 302 23.48 -8.23 -27.42
CA LYS A 302 23.17 -7.29 -28.51
C LYS A 302 24.43 -6.75 -29.19
N ASN A 303 25.47 -6.45 -28.42
CA ASN A 303 26.68 -5.79 -28.93
C ASN A 303 27.76 -6.74 -29.44
N ILE A 304 27.65 -8.04 -29.20
CA ILE A 304 28.64 -8.99 -29.73
C ILE A 304 28.59 -9.03 -31.26
N ALA A 305 29.74 -8.92 -31.91
CA ALA A 305 29.83 -8.86 -33.37
C ALA A 305 29.47 -10.20 -34.02
N ASN A 306 30.15 -11.28 -33.61
CA ASN A 306 29.91 -12.63 -34.14
C ASN A 306 28.88 -13.38 -33.29
N LYS A 307 27.59 -13.13 -33.55
CA LYS A 307 26.47 -13.82 -32.89
C LYS A 307 26.36 -15.30 -33.25
N GLU A 308 27.00 -15.74 -34.34
CA GLU A 308 27.01 -17.15 -34.74
C GLU A 308 27.90 -18.03 -33.84
N ASN A 309 28.88 -17.45 -33.16
CA ASN A 309 29.71 -18.19 -32.21
C ASN A 309 29.00 -18.27 -30.84
N LEU A 310 28.00 -19.16 -30.72
CA LEU A 310 27.21 -19.32 -29.48
C LEU A 310 28.08 -19.56 -28.24
N SER A 311 29.13 -20.38 -28.35
CA SER A 311 30.08 -20.63 -27.26
C SER A 311 30.78 -19.33 -26.82
N GLY A 312 31.24 -18.53 -27.78
CA GLY A 312 31.83 -17.21 -27.51
C GLY A 312 30.83 -16.21 -26.92
N VAL A 313 29.56 -16.27 -27.32
CA VAL A 313 28.49 -15.45 -26.72
C VAL A 313 28.30 -15.80 -25.25
N ILE A 314 28.15 -17.09 -24.92
CA ILE A 314 27.97 -17.53 -23.53
C ILE A 314 29.21 -17.21 -22.68
N GLN A 315 30.43 -17.41 -23.21
CA GLN A 315 31.67 -17.02 -22.51
C GLN A 315 31.75 -15.52 -22.24
N ALA A 316 31.29 -14.68 -23.18
CA ALA A 316 31.25 -13.24 -22.98
C ALA A 316 30.25 -12.85 -21.88
N VAL A 317 29.09 -13.50 -21.84
CA VAL A 317 28.09 -13.32 -20.79
C VAL A 317 28.62 -13.77 -19.42
N ASP A 318 29.24 -14.95 -19.35
CA ASP A 318 29.86 -15.47 -18.13
C ASP A 318 30.88 -14.48 -17.54
N LYS A 319 31.79 -13.99 -18.40
CA LYS A 319 32.79 -13.01 -18.01
C LYS A 319 32.18 -11.68 -17.58
N ALA A 320 31.12 -11.23 -18.24
CA ALA A 320 30.43 -9.99 -17.89
C ALA A 320 29.80 -10.09 -16.49
N ILE A 321 29.06 -11.17 -16.21
CA ILE A 321 28.42 -11.40 -14.90
C ILE A 321 29.49 -11.51 -13.79
N LYS A 322 30.51 -12.36 -13.98
CA LYS A 322 31.63 -12.51 -13.02
C LYS A 322 32.35 -11.19 -12.79
N GLY A 323 32.47 -10.36 -13.82
CA GLY A 323 33.09 -9.03 -13.75
C GLY A 323 32.37 -8.05 -12.82
N MET A 324 31.06 -8.22 -12.59
CA MET A 324 30.31 -7.39 -11.64
C MET A 324 30.69 -7.65 -10.18
N LYS A 325 31.27 -8.81 -9.87
CA LYS A 325 31.61 -9.25 -8.50
C LYS A 325 30.41 -9.23 -7.54
N LEU A 326 29.21 -9.46 -8.06
CA LEU A 326 28.01 -9.67 -7.24
C LEU A 326 28.07 -11.08 -6.65
N GLN A 327 27.83 -11.21 -5.35
CA GLN A 327 27.71 -12.52 -4.71
C GLN A 327 26.43 -13.21 -5.19
N ASP A 328 26.53 -14.52 -5.45
CA ASP A 328 25.40 -15.41 -5.72
C ASP A 328 24.48 -14.96 -6.88
N LYS A 329 25.05 -14.31 -7.90
CA LYS A 329 24.35 -13.95 -9.15
C LYS A 329 24.86 -14.77 -10.33
N TYR A 330 23.94 -15.54 -10.88
CA TYR A 330 24.09 -16.31 -12.11
C TYR A 330 22.81 -16.24 -12.93
N THR A 331 22.87 -16.73 -14.16
CA THR A 331 21.71 -16.86 -15.04
C THR A 331 21.61 -18.25 -15.64
N VAL A 332 20.38 -18.75 -15.74
CA VAL A 332 20.00 -19.83 -16.64
C VAL A 332 19.61 -19.24 -17.97
N VAL A 333 20.11 -19.78 -19.07
CA VAL A 333 19.85 -19.20 -20.39
C VAL A 333 19.79 -20.25 -21.47
N PHE A 334 18.75 -20.17 -22.29
CA PHE A 334 18.71 -20.83 -23.57
C PHE A 334 19.06 -19.82 -24.66
N ILE A 335 20.01 -20.16 -25.51
CA ILE A 335 20.36 -19.39 -26.71
C ILE A 335 20.45 -20.31 -27.92
N GLY A 336 19.76 -19.97 -29.00
CA GLY A 336 19.70 -20.80 -30.20
C GLY A 336 19.65 -19.98 -31.47
N ILE A 337 20.28 -20.49 -32.53
CA ILE A 337 20.20 -19.95 -33.88
C ILE A 337 19.34 -20.89 -34.71
N VAL A 338 18.20 -20.38 -35.15
CA VAL A 338 17.33 -21.03 -36.12
C VAL A 338 17.80 -20.65 -37.52
N ASP A 339 18.22 -21.65 -38.29
CA ASP A 339 18.57 -21.50 -39.70
C ASP A 339 17.41 -22.05 -40.55
N THR A 340 16.67 -21.14 -41.20
CA THR A 340 15.49 -21.44 -42.01
C THR A 340 15.83 -21.98 -43.40
N GLU A 341 17.09 -21.91 -43.81
CA GLU A 341 17.58 -22.47 -45.07
C GLU A 341 18.03 -23.92 -44.87
N ARG A 342 18.89 -24.15 -43.86
CA ARG A 342 19.35 -25.50 -43.48
C ARG A 342 18.29 -26.30 -42.72
N MET A 343 17.25 -25.63 -42.22
CA MET A 343 16.18 -26.22 -41.39
C MET A 343 16.76 -26.90 -40.15
N VAL A 344 17.60 -26.17 -39.40
CA VAL A 344 18.22 -26.64 -38.16
C VAL A 344 18.14 -25.57 -37.08
N ILE A 345 18.11 -25.99 -35.81
CA ILE A 345 18.41 -25.14 -34.68
C ILE A 345 19.74 -25.58 -34.07
N ARG A 346 20.69 -24.66 -33.98
CA ARG A 346 21.93 -24.85 -33.23
C ARG A 346 21.83 -24.08 -31.93
N TYR A 347 22.02 -24.71 -30.78
CA TYR A 347 21.72 -24.10 -29.49
C TYR A 347 22.72 -24.45 -28.39
N VAL A 348 22.76 -23.58 -27.38
CA VAL A 348 23.34 -23.82 -26.07
C VAL A 348 22.23 -23.63 -25.05
N ASN A 349 21.97 -24.67 -24.27
CA ASN A 349 21.06 -24.62 -23.12
C ASN A 349 21.91 -24.67 -21.85
N ALA A 350 22.03 -23.52 -21.19
CA ALA A 350 22.70 -23.36 -19.91
C ALA A 350 21.69 -23.54 -18.76
N SER A 351 21.36 -24.80 -18.48
CA SER A 351 20.55 -25.24 -17.33
C SER A 351 19.11 -24.70 -17.30
N MET A 352 18.52 -24.40 -18.45
CA MET A 352 17.10 -24.07 -18.57
C MET A 352 16.26 -25.34 -18.76
N SER A 353 15.17 -25.49 -18.01
CA SER A 353 14.33 -26.70 -17.96
C SER A 353 13.42 -26.88 -19.19
N ASP A 354 12.78 -25.80 -19.65
CA ASP A 354 11.62 -25.87 -20.54
C ASP A 354 11.80 -25.50 -22.04
N PRO A 355 13.02 -25.48 -22.62
CA PRO A 355 13.16 -25.46 -24.08
C PRO A 355 12.75 -26.80 -24.75
N VAL A 356 11.73 -26.78 -25.60
CA VAL A 356 11.20 -27.98 -26.29
C VAL A 356 10.84 -27.70 -27.75
N VAL A 357 11.14 -28.65 -28.63
CA VAL A 357 10.63 -28.66 -30.01
C VAL A 357 9.43 -29.58 -30.12
N ILE A 358 8.33 -29.04 -30.61
CA ILE A 358 7.07 -29.72 -30.84
C ILE A 358 6.97 -30.00 -32.34
N SER A 359 7.19 -31.26 -32.72
CA SER A 359 7.16 -31.69 -34.12
C SER A 359 5.90 -32.52 -34.42
N LYS A 360 5.33 -32.34 -35.61
CA LYS A 360 4.22 -33.17 -36.07
C LYS A 360 4.71 -34.57 -36.47
N SER A 361 4.06 -35.61 -35.96
CA SER A 361 4.30 -37.03 -36.29
C SER A 361 3.00 -37.69 -36.76
N PRO A 362 3.02 -38.85 -37.45
CA PRO A 362 1.80 -39.56 -37.82
C PRO A 362 0.92 -39.93 -36.63
N THR A 363 1.51 -40.12 -35.45
CA THR A 363 0.81 -40.47 -34.20
C THR A 363 0.43 -39.24 -33.35
N GLY A 364 0.49 -38.03 -33.92
CA GLY A 364 0.25 -36.77 -33.21
C GLY A 364 1.53 -35.94 -33.00
N TYR A 365 1.46 -34.89 -32.17
CA TYR A 365 2.61 -34.05 -31.88
C TYR A 365 3.54 -34.71 -30.86
N LYS A 366 4.85 -34.74 -31.18
CA LYS A 366 5.91 -35.24 -30.31
C LYS A 366 6.71 -34.08 -29.73
N LEU A 367 6.99 -34.17 -28.44
CA LEU A 367 7.85 -33.24 -27.71
C LEU A 367 9.29 -33.76 -27.76
N LYS A 368 10.22 -32.91 -28.20
CA LYS A 368 11.66 -33.18 -28.23
C LYS A 368 12.36 -32.15 -27.34
N PRO A 369 12.75 -32.51 -26.11
CA PRO A 369 13.42 -31.57 -25.22
C PRO A 369 14.77 -31.14 -25.82
N LEU A 370 15.10 -29.86 -25.69
CA LEU A 370 16.43 -29.33 -25.99
C LEU A 370 17.26 -29.38 -24.72
N THR A 371 17.87 -30.53 -24.47
CA THR A 371 18.54 -30.85 -23.20
C THR A 371 19.67 -29.88 -22.87
N SER A 372 19.87 -29.63 -21.58
CA SER A 372 20.99 -28.83 -21.08
C SER A 372 22.34 -29.39 -21.57
N ASN A 373 23.18 -28.53 -22.14
CA ASN A 373 24.52 -28.84 -22.60
C ASN A 373 25.57 -27.85 -22.06
N CYS A 374 25.17 -26.98 -21.13
CA CYS A 374 26.05 -26.02 -20.46
C CYS A 374 25.60 -25.83 -19.00
N SER A 375 26.55 -25.53 -18.11
CA SER A 375 26.26 -25.24 -16.70
C SER A 375 25.70 -23.81 -16.52
N LEU A 376 25.33 -23.46 -15.30
CA LEU A 376 24.91 -22.12 -14.90
C LEU A 376 25.96 -21.07 -15.30
N VAL A 377 25.52 -19.96 -15.88
CA VAL A 377 26.40 -18.90 -16.40
C VAL A 377 26.61 -17.82 -15.36
N GLY A 378 27.87 -17.43 -15.11
CA GLY A 378 28.23 -16.31 -14.25
C GLY A 378 28.69 -16.66 -12.84
N ILE A 379 28.64 -17.94 -12.44
CA ILE A 379 29.04 -18.39 -11.08
C ILE A 379 30.13 -19.45 -11.09
N ILE A 380 29.98 -20.51 -11.88
CA ILE A 380 30.94 -21.63 -11.96
C ILE A 380 31.79 -21.44 -13.22
N ASP A 381 33.02 -21.95 -13.22
CA ASP A 381 33.84 -21.97 -14.43
C ASP A 381 33.22 -22.88 -15.49
N LEU A 382 33.05 -22.32 -16.69
CA LEU A 382 32.44 -23.03 -17.79
C LEU A 382 33.48 -23.93 -18.47
N PRO A 383 33.17 -25.21 -18.70
CA PRO A 383 33.99 -26.07 -19.54
C PRO A 383 33.90 -25.64 -21.01
N ASP A 384 34.57 -26.36 -21.90
CA ASP A 384 34.40 -26.15 -23.34
C ASP A 384 32.92 -26.35 -23.73
N ILE A 385 32.35 -25.31 -24.34
CA ILE A 385 30.93 -25.26 -24.69
C ILE A 385 30.78 -25.76 -26.13
N GLU A 386 30.13 -26.90 -26.30
CA GLU A 386 29.80 -27.47 -27.60
C GLU A 386 28.31 -27.25 -27.94
N PRO A 387 27.97 -26.38 -28.91
CA PRO A 387 26.59 -26.18 -29.30
C PRO A 387 26.00 -27.45 -29.91
N SER A 388 24.79 -27.81 -29.48
CA SER A 388 24.06 -28.95 -30.05
C SER A 388 23.25 -28.52 -31.26
N GLU A 389 23.07 -29.41 -32.23
CA GLU A 389 22.26 -29.16 -33.44
C GLU A 389 21.08 -30.13 -33.50
N LEU A 390 19.89 -29.61 -33.79
CA LEU A 390 18.68 -30.41 -34.00
C LEU A 390 18.04 -30.02 -35.34
N LYS A 391 17.64 -31.02 -36.11
CA LYS A 391 16.91 -30.82 -37.37
C LYS A 391 15.47 -30.39 -37.11
N LEU A 392 15.05 -29.33 -37.80
CA LEU A 392 13.70 -28.79 -37.80
C LEU A 392 12.94 -29.23 -39.05
N PHE A 393 11.63 -29.28 -38.94
CA PHE A 393 10.72 -29.47 -40.06
C PHE A 393 9.72 -28.32 -40.15
N ARG A 394 9.14 -28.14 -41.33
CA ARG A 394 8.10 -27.13 -41.55
C ARG A 394 6.89 -27.40 -40.67
N GLY A 395 6.43 -26.39 -39.96
CA GLY A 395 5.38 -26.50 -38.95
C GLY A 395 5.84 -26.94 -37.57
N ASP A 396 7.14 -27.17 -37.36
CA ASP A 396 7.68 -27.38 -36.01
C ASP A 396 7.60 -26.09 -35.19
N VAL A 397 7.35 -26.25 -33.89
CA VAL A 397 7.24 -25.16 -32.92
C VAL A 397 8.35 -25.31 -31.88
N ILE A 398 9.10 -24.25 -31.62
CA ILE A 398 10.08 -24.15 -30.55
C ILE A 398 9.42 -23.35 -29.43
N LEU A 399 9.24 -23.98 -28.27
CA LEU A 399 8.78 -23.33 -27.04
C LEU A 399 9.98 -23.18 -26.10
N MET A 400 10.15 -22.00 -25.53
CA MET A 400 11.05 -21.72 -24.41
C MET A 400 10.24 -21.00 -23.34
N ALA A 401 10.42 -21.35 -22.08
CA ALA A 401 9.72 -20.72 -20.97
C ALA A 401 10.64 -20.69 -19.73
N SER A 402 10.55 -19.63 -18.92
CA SER A 402 11.13 -19.58 -17.58
C SER A 402 10.43 -20.58 -16.65
N ASP A 403 11.09 -20.91 -15.56
CA ASP A 403 10.58 -21.80 -14.52
C ASP A 403 9.24 -21.31 -13.94
N GLY A 404 9.00 -20.00 -13.90
CA GLY A 404 7.74 -19.44 -13.46
C GLY A 404 6.52 -19.92 -14.25
N VAL A 405 6.68 -20.45 -15.46
CA VAL A 405 5.62 -21.08 -16.26
C VAL A 405 5.38 -22.53 -15.84
N SER A 406 6.44 -23.33 -15.70
CA SER A 406 6.34 -24.76 -15.40
C SER A 406 6.08 -25.02 -13.90
N GLU A 407 6.59 -24.18 -13.02
CA GLU A 407 6.46 -24.27 -11.57
C GLU A 407 5.16 -23.65 -11.02
N VAL A 408 4.23 -23.23 -11.90
CA VAL A 408 2.89 -22.80 -11.45
C VAL A 408 2.21 -23.97 -10.74
N MET A 409 1.80 -23.77 -9.49
CA MET A 409 1.18 -24.82 -8.70
C MET A 409 -0.35 -24.68 -8.67
N ASP A 410 -1.04 -25.82 -8.57
CA ASP A 410 -2.45 -25.85 -8.18
C ASP A 410 -2.63 -25.71 -6.66
N LYS A 411 -3.88 -25.84 -6.20
CA LYS A 411 -4.24 -25.83 -4.78
C LYS A 411 -3.60 -26.96 -3.96
N ASP A 412 -3.22 -28.06 -4.60
CA ASP A 412 -2.64 -29.25 -3.96
C ASP A 412 -1.10 -29.21 -4.01
N GLY A 413 -0.52 -28.16 -4.61
CA GLY A 413 0.91 -27.92 -4.69
C GLY A 413 1.60 -28.64 -5.86
N VAL A 414 0.86 -29.12 -6.86
CA VAL A 414 1.39 -29.84 -8.01
C VAL A 414 1.78 -28.86 -9.12
N GLU A 415 3.04 -28.91 -9.56
CA GLU A 415 3.60 -28.06 -10.62
C GLU A 415 3.02 -28.38 -11.99
N LEU A 416 2.61 -27.33 -12.71
CA LEU A 416 1.95 -27.40 -14.02
C LEU A 416 2.78 -28.15 -15.05
N GLY A 417 4.09 -27.91 -15.13
CA GLY A 417 4.99 -28.50 -16.11
C GLY A 417 5.07 -30.02 -16.03
N THR A 418 4.81 -30.59 -14.85
CA THR A 418 4.80 -32.04 -14.64
C THR A 418 3.50 -32.71 -15.06
N THR A 419 2.46 -31.93 -15.34
CA THR A 419 1.12 -32.45 -15.63
C THR A 419 0.95 -32.87 -17.08
N GLN A 420 0.12 -33.90 -17.28
CA GLN A 420 -0.34 -34.27 -18.63
C GLN A 420 -1.15 -33.15 -19.29
N LEU A 421 -1.87 -32.36 -18.48
CA LEU A 421 -2.68 -31.23 -18.94
C LEU A 421 -1.82 -30.18 -19.67
N TYR A 422 -0.66 -29.84 -19.12
CA TYR A 422 0.29 -28.93 -19.76
C TYR A 422 0.78 -29.49 -21.08
N GLN A 423 1.23 -30.75 -21.10
CA GLN A 423 1.71 -31.41 -22.31
C GLN A 423 0.64 -31.50 -23.41
N ASP A 424 -0.60 -31.78 -23.05
CA ASP A 424 -1.70 -31.90 -24.01
C ASP A 424 -2.10 -30.53 -24.56
N THR A 425 -2.05 -29.49 -23.72
CA THR A 425 -2.30 -28.11 -24.14
C THR A 425 -1.27 -27.64 -25.16
N ILE A 426 0.03 -27.77 -24.87
CA ILE A 426 1.08 -27.35 -25.82
C ILE A 426 1.02 -28.14 -27.14
N LYS A 427 0.64 -29.43 -27.10
CA LYS A 427 0.46 -30.25 -28.32
C LYS A 427 -0.75 -29.81 -29.12
N ALA A 428 -1.88 -29.49 -28.47
CA ALA A 428 -3.09 -29.01 -29.14
C ALA A 428 -2.88 -27.63 -29.78
N SER A 429 -2.11 -26.77 -29.10
CA SER A 429 -1.80 -25.42 -29.55
C SER A 429 -0.74 -25.36 -30.66
N ALA A 430 0.09 -26.39 -30.83
CA ALA A 430 1.17 -26.41 -31.83
C ALA A 430 0.71 -26.17 -33.29
N ALA A 431 -0.54 -26.48 -33.61
CA ALA A 431 -1.11 -26.20 -34.93
C ALA A 431 -1.45 -24.71 -35.15
N LYS A 432 -1.69 -23.95 -34.08
CA LYS A 432 -2.15 -22.56 -34.09
C LYS A 432 -1.01 -21.56 -34.37
N LYS A 433 -1.34 -20.27 -34.46
CA LYS A 433 -0.34 -19.19 -34.53
C LYS A 433 0.39 -19.03 -33.19
N PRO A 434 1.64 -18.54 -33.16
CA PRO A 434 2.39 -18.35 -31.92
C PRO A 434 1.65 -17.52 -30.86
N GLU A 435 0.91 -16.49 -31.26
CA GLU A 435 0.14 -15.63 -30.34
C GLU A 435 -1.01 -16.38 -29.69
N GLU A 436 -1.71 -17.22 -30.47
CA GLU A 436 -2.78 -18.08 -29.97
C GLU A 436 -2.25 -19.19 -29.08
N PHE A 437 -1.08 -19.75 -29.41
CA PHE A 437 -0.39 -20.73 -28.57
C PHE A 437 -0.09 -20.15 -27.20
N ILE A 438 0.53 -18.97 -27.16
CA ILE A 438 0.85 -18.28 -25.91
C ILE A 438 -0.42 -18.03 -25.11
N LYS A 439 -1.48 -17.55 -25.78
CA LYS A 439 -2.76 -17.30 -25.12
C LYS A 439 -3.32 -18.57 -24.46
N ASP A 440 -3.30 -19.71 -25.15
CA ASP A 440 -3.79 -20.97 -24.58
C ASP A 440 -3.01 -21.37 -23.31
N VAL A 441 -1.69 -21.20 -23.30
CA VAL A 441 -0.84 -21.51 -22.13
C VAL A 441 -1.09 -20.51 -20.99
N VAL A 442 -1.24 -19.22 -21.28
CA VAL A 442 -1.55 -18.20 -20.28
C VAL A 442 -2.93 -18.43 -19.66
N ASP A 443 -3.93 -18.78 -20.46
CA ASP A 443 -5.27 -19.11 -19.99
C ASP A 443 -5.23 -20.37 -19.09
N LEU A 444 -4.42 -21.37 -19.48
CA LEU A 444 -4.17 -22.55 -18.66
C LEU A 444 -3.54 -22.17 -17.30
N ILE A 445 -2.46 -21.39 -17.28
CA ILE A 445 -1.79 -20.92 -16.05
C ILE A 445 -2.79 -20.26 -15.11
N HIS A 446 -3.64 -19.37 -15.63
CA HIS A 446 -4.62 -18.66 -14.82
C HIS A 446 -5.71 -19.58 -14.26
N SER A 447 -6.18 -20.55 -15.06
CA SER A 447 -7.15 -21.55 -14.61
C SER A 447 -6.57 -22.50 -13.56
N TYR A 448 -5.32 -22.92 -13.74
CA TYR A 448 -4.65 -23.93 -12.91
C TYR A 448 -4.25 -23.38 -11.54
N ASN A 449 -3.74 -22.13 -11.51
CA ASN A 449 -3.37 -21.44 -10.28
C ASN A 449 -4.58 -21.01 -9.41
N GLY A 450 -5.82 -21.22 -9.88
CA GLY A 450 -7.04 -20.98 -9.10
C GLY A 450 -7.22 -19.55 -8.58
N GLY A 451 -6.59 -18.56 -9.23
CA GLY A 451 -6.60 -17.16 -8.80
C GLY A 451 -5.64 -16.81 -7.64
N ALA A 452 -4.78 -17.72 -7.21
CA ALA A 452 -3.74 -17.42 -6.22
C ALA A 452 -2.68 -16.45 -6.79
N LYS A 453 -1.88 -15.84 -5.90
CA LYS A 453 -0.75 -15.02 -6.33
C LYS A 453 0.33 -15.90 -6.96
N LEU A 454 0.81 -15.50 -8.14
CA LEU A 454 1.98 -16.11 -8.77
C LEU A 454 3.19 -16.02 -7.84
N ARG A 455 4.11 -16.98 -7.96
CA ARG A 455 5.33 -17.03 -7.14
C ARG A 455 6.55 -16.53 -7.87
N ASP A 456 6.53 -16.54 -9.20
CA ASP A 456 7.63 -16.09 -10.05
C ASP A 456 7.18 -15.24 -11.25
N ASP A 457 8.18 -14.70 -11.94
CA ASP A 457 8.05 -14.02 -13.23
C ASP A 457 7.58 -15.01 -14.30
N LEU A 458 6.71 -14.57 -15.21
CA LEU A 458 6.22 -15.41 -16.31
C LEU A 458 6.82 -14.94 -17.63
N THR A 459 7.74 -15.71 -18.18
CA THR A 459 8.32 -15.44 -19.49
C THR A 459 8.27 -16.67 -20.38
N MET A 460 7.71 -16.53 -21.58
CA MET A 460 7.72 -17.58 -22.58
C MET A 460 7.84 -17.02 -23.98
N MET A 461 8.46 -17.77 -24.87
CA MET A 461 8.64 -17.44 -26.27
C MET A 461 8.35 -18.67 -27.13
N VAL A 462 7.58 -18.45 -28.19
CA VAL A 462 7.16 -19.46 -29.16
C VAL A 462 7.61 -19.04 -30.54
N ALA A 463 8.42 -19.87 -31.19
CA ALA A 463 8.86 -19.67 -32.56
C ALA A 463 8.37 -20.83 -33.44
N LYS A 464 7.60 -20.55 -34.48
CA LYS A 464 7.03 -21.53 -35.40
C LYS A 464 7.68 -21.41 -36.77
N VAL A 465 8.19 -22.53 -37.26
CA VAL A 465 8.72 -22.62 -38.62
C VAL A 465 7.55 -22.72 -39.59
N GLU A 466 7.40 -21.73 -40.47
CA GLU A 466 6.27 -21.69 -41.41
C GLU A 466 6.38 -22.74 -42.52
N ARG A 467 5.24 -23.02 -43.16
CA ARG A 467 5.12 -24.04 -44.21
C ARG A 467 5.59 -23.59 -45.59
#